data_AF-A0A1H2LC07-F1
#
_entry.id   AF-A0A1H2LC07-F1
#
_cell.length_a   1.000
_cell.length_b   1.000
_cell.length_c   1.000
_cell.angle_alpha   90.00
_cell.angle_beta   90.00
_cell.angle_gamma   90.00
#
_symmetry.space_group_name_H-M   'P 1'
#
loop_
_entity.id
_entity.type
_entity.pdbx_description
1 polymer ?
#
loop_
_entity_poly.entity_id
_entity_poly.type
_entity_poly.pdbx_seq_one_letter_code
_entity_poly.pdbx_strand_id
1 'polypeptide(L)'
;MIFSISIICSYLARRRKQKIFLIGIGIILGGAYLTWGIYDPRLALLYTISAGLGFAVGASLSPTSLPPLTPLVDGGPFGTDTPPLQLRQMRIYAKKFPRTRYRFFRSPITYNDMCIYCEVNGRKIRFTSDDFTYEAIKSLLDDPSFFLTDDEPVLCGLGFEGSQITEVAEKNLVPAGSLIITDYVNLLGTIYPDEVPVFQQWILRVFH
;
A
#
# COMPACT_ATOMS: atom_id res chain seq x y z
N MET A 1 -14.25 -20.89 -18.52
CA MET A 1 -13.13 -19.94 -18.67
C MET A 1 -13.65 -18.53 -18.98
N ILE A 2 -14.38 -17.87 -18.05
CA ILE A 2 -14.92 -16.50 -18.27
C ILE A 2 -14.70 -15.58 -17.04
N PHE A 3 -14.20 -16.09 -15.91
CA PHE A 3 -14.14 -15.30 -14.66
C PHE A 3 -12.91 -14.38 -14.50
N SER A 4 -11.83 -14.58 -15.25
CA SER A 4 -10.57 -13.84 -15.03
C SER A 4 -10.57 -12.40 -15.58
N ILE A 5 -11.51 -12.03 -16.45
CA ILE A 5 -11.56 -10.68 -17.05
C ILE A 5 -12.19 -9.65 -16.09
N SER A 6 -13.06 -10.09 -15.16
CA SER A 6 -13.82 -9.16 -14.31
C SER A 6 -12.97 -8.50 -13.22
N ILE A 7 -11.97 -9.20 -12.69
CA ILE A 7 -11.10 -8.69 -11.62
C ILE A 7 -10.14 -7.61 -12.17
N ILE A 8 -9.60 -7.83 -13.38
CA ILE A 8 -8.73 -6.84 -14.05
C ILE A 8 -9.52 -5.55 -14.40
N CYS A 9 -10.78 -5.68 -14.81
CA CYS A 9 -11.62 -4.52 -15.11
C CYS A 9 -11.98 -3.69 -13.86
N SER A 10 -12.24 -4.34 -12.71
CA SER A 10 -12.52 -3.61 -11.46
C SER A 10 -11.28 -2.89 -10.91
N TYR A 11 -10.09 -3.48 -11.05
CA TYR A 11 -8.84 -2.86 -10.62
C TYR A 11 -8.46 -1.63 -11.48
N LEU A 12 -8.66 -1.71 -12.81
CA LEU A 12 -8.48 -0.58 -13.71
C LEU A 12 -9.53 0.54 -13.52
N ALA A 13 -10.77 0.19 -13.15
CA ALA A 13 -11.83 1.17 -12.89
C ALA A 13 -11.58 2.02 -11.62
N ARG A 14 -10.95 1.44 -10.59
CA ARG A 14 -10.59 2.18 -9.35
C ARG A 14 -9.47 3.20 -9.59
N ARG A 15 -8.46 2.87 -10.42
CA ARG A 15 -7.36 3.78 -10.80
C ARG A 15 -7.78 4.95 -11.69
N ARG A 16 -8.84 4.81 -12.52
CA ARG A 16 -9.34 5.93 -13.34
C ARG A 16 -10.01 7.02 -12.50
N LYS A 17 -10.70 6.69 -11.40
CA LYS A 17 -11.36 7.70 -10.55
C LYS A 17 -10.36 8.59 -9.79
N GLN A 18 -9.21 8.08 -9.36
CA GLN A 18 -8.18 8.90 -8.71
C GLN A 18 -7.41 9.80 -9.69
N LYS A 19 -7.13 9.34 -10.92
CA LYS A 19 -6.50 10.20 -11.95
C LYS A 19 -7.42 11.29 -12.49
N ILE A 20 -8.73 11.03 -12.58
CA ILE A 20 -9.70 12.05 -13.01
C ILE A 20 -9.85 13.17 -11.97
N PHE A 21 -9.68 12.87 -10.67
CA PHE A 21 -9.77 13.87 -9.61
C PHE A 21 -8.57 14.86 -9.62
N LEU A 22 -7.37 14.40 -10.01
CA LEU A 22 -6.19 15.26 -10.15
C LEU A 22 -6.17 16.08 -11.45
N ILE A 23 -6.78 15.58 -12.54
CA ILE A 23 -6.91 16.35 -13.79
C ILE A 23 -8.03 17.41 -13.69
N GLY A 24 -9.09 17.13 -12.91
CA GLY A 24 -10.19 18.07 -12.70
C GLY A 24 -9.80 19.38 -12.00
N ILE A 25 -8.79 19.37 -11.11
CA ILE A 25 -8.33 20.57 -10.41
C ILE A 25 -7.36 21.40 -11.28
N GLY A 26 -6.63 20.77 -12.20
CA GLY A 26 -5.74 21.47 -13.15
C GLY A 26 -6.48 22.27 -14.24
N ILE A 27 -7.69 21.84 -14.63
CA ILE A 27 -8.46 22.50 -15.69
C ILE A 27 -9.22 23.74 -15.17
N ILE A 28 -9.56 23.78 -13.87
CA ILE A 28 -10.28 24.94 -13.30
C ILE A 28 -9.37 26.17 -13.11
N LEU A 29 -8.05 25.98 -12.98
CA LEU A 29 -7.08 27.10 -12.92
C LEU A 29 -6.52 27.52 -14.29
N GLY A 30 -6.64 26.69 -15.33
CA GLY A 30 -6.23 27.04 -16.70
C GLY A 30 -7.29 27.74 -17.54
N GLY A 31 -8.56 27.72 -17.10
CA GLY A 31 -9.72 28.24 -17.83
C GLY A 31 -10.00 29.74 -17.68
N ALA A 32 -9.12 30.51 -17.03
CA ALA A 32 -9.30 31.96 -16.82
C ALA A 32 -8.45 32.84 -17.75
N TYR A 33 -7.66 32.25 -18.66
CA TYR A 33 -6.72 32.99 -19.53
C TYR A 33 -7.14 33.11 -21.01
N LEU A 34 -8.35 32.69 -21.39
CA LEU A 34 -8.75 32.60 -22.80
C LEU A 34 -9.96 33.47 -23.18
N THR A 35 -10.13 34.65 -22.57
CA THR A 35 -11.17 35.61 -22.99
C THR A 35 -10.71 37.07 -23.04
N TRP A 36 -9.52 37.37 -23.56
CA TRP A 36 -9.16 38.69 -24.12
C TRP A 36 -8.09 38.39 -25.18
N GLY A 37 -8.33 38.53 -26.49
CA GLY A 37 -8.74 39.75 -27.15
C GLY A 37 -7.51 40.38 -27.79
N ILE A 38 -7.19 39.95 -29.02
CA ILE A 38 -6.47 40.65 -30.11
C ILE A 38 -5.78 41.95 -29.67
N TYR A 39 -4.43 42.04 -29.62
CA TYR A 39 -3.69 43.30 -29.85
C TYR A 39 -2.19 43.08 -30.17
N ASP A 40 -1.81 43.58 -31.36
CA ASP A 40 -0.53 44.16 -31.82
C ASP A 40 0.82 43.37 -31.75
N PRO A 41 1.44 42.99 -32.90
CA PRO A 41 2.75 42.34 -32.95
C PRO A 41 3.97 43.28 -32.78
N ARG A 42 3.80 44.55 -32.39
CA ARG A 42 4.91 45.52 -32.26
C ARG A 42 5.52 45.71 -30.86
N LEU A 43 5.06 44.98 -29.84
CA LEU A 43 5.56 45.10 -28.46
C LEU A 43 6.53 43.99 -28.02
N ALA A 44 7.01 43.15 -28.94
CA ALA A 44 7.90 42.01 -28.64
C ALA A 44 9.37 42.39 -28.33
N LEU A 45 9.67 43.64 -28.01
CA LEU A 45 11.05 44.13 -27.95
C LEU A 45 11.20 45.18 -26.86
N LEU A 46 11.09 44.77 -25.59
CA LEU A 46 11.60 45.48 -24.40
C LEU A 46 11.21 44.73 -23.11
N TYR A 47 11.71 43.53 -22.87
CA TYR A 47 11.81 42.99 -21.49
C TYR A 47 13.00 42.03 -21.39
N THR A 48 14.18 42.58 -21.68
CA THR A 48 15.45 42.09 -21.14
C THR A 48 15.92 43.14 -20.16
N ILE A 49 16.50 42.71 -19.03
CA ILE A 49 17.08 43.49 -17.91
C ILE A 49 16.20 43.47 -16.65
N SER A 50 16.49 42.51 -15.75
CA SER A 50 16.79 42.76 -14.33
C SER A 50 17.03 41.43 -13.60
N ALA A 51 18.17 40.81 -13.92
CA ALA A 51 18.79 39.88 -12.99
C ALA A 51 19.59 40.72 -11.98
N GLY A 52 19.23 40.62 -10.70
CA GLY A 52 20.05 41.14 -9.61
C GLY A 52 19.27 41.99 -8.61
N LEU A 53 18.72 41.35 -7.58
CA LEU A 53 18.72 41.91 -6.23
C LEU A 53 18.45 40.79 -5.24
N GLY A 54 19.47 40.47 -4.46
CA GLY A 54 19.37 39.55 -3.35
C GLY A 54 18.44 40.11 -2.28
N PHE A 55 17.58 39.25 -1.77
CA PHE A 55 17.01 39.38 -0.43
C PHE A 55 17.34 38.09 0.32
N ALA A 56 18.38 38.18 1.15
CA ALA A 56 18.53 37.32 2.30
C ALA A 56 17.61 37.89 3.39
N VAL A 57 16.51 37.19 3.68
CA VAL A 57 15.76 37.38 4.93
C VAL A 57 15.70 36.01 5.60
N GLY A 58 16.51 35.88 6.65
CA GLY A 58 16.50 34.73 7.53
C GLY A 58 15.18 34.68 8.29
N ALA A 59 14.36 33.67 7.98
CA ALA A 59 13.40 33.14 8.93
C ALA A 59 14.05 31.91 9.56
N SER A 60 14.66 32.12 10.73
CA SER A 60 15.06 31.06 11.64
C SER A 60 13.80 30.35 12.15
N LEU A 61 13.32 29.36 11.41
CA LEU A 61 12.33 28.42 11.91
C LEU A 61 13.06 27.48 12.85
N SER A 62 12.95 27.77 14.14
CA SER A 62 13.32 26.83 15.20
C SER A 62 12.74 25.46 14.84
N PRO A 63 13.53 24.38 14.88
CA PRO A 63 12.98 23.06 14.67
C PRO A 63 11.99 22.81 15.80
N THR A 64 10.70 22.87 15.49
CA THR A 64 9.67 22.30 16.34
C THR A 64 10.00 20.82 16.40
N SER A 65 10.69 20.45 17.48
CA SER A 65 10.97 19.06 17.82
C SER A 65 9.64 18.33 17.74
N LEU A 66 9.51 17.46 16.73
CA LEU A 66 8.42 16.49 16.70
C LEU A 66 8.40 15.84 18.10
N PRO A 67 7.22 15.70 18.72
CA PRO A 67 7.14 14.97 19.98
C PRO A 67 7.84 13.62 19.76
N PRO A 68 8.71 13.18 20.69
CA PRO A 68 9.38 11.91 20.56
C PRO A 68 8.32 10.86 20.28
N LEU A 69 8.45 10.16 19.14
CA LEU A 69 7.68 8.97 18.85
C LEU A 69 7.81 8.09 20.08
N THR A 70 6.74 8.05 20.86
CA THR A 70 6.68 7.19 22.03
C THR A 70 6.89 5.79 21.45
N PRO A 71 7.94 5.05 21.85
CA PRO A 71 8.07 3.68 21.42
C PRO A 71 6.76 3.02 21.80
N LEU A 72 6.04 2.49 20.82
CA LEU A 72 4.79 1.78 21.04
C LEU A 72 5.13 0.68 22.05
N VAL A 73 4.77 0.89 23.31
CA VAL A 73 5.09 -0.02 24.41
C VAL A 73 4.23 -1.26 24.18
N ASP A 74 4.80 -2.18 23.42
CA ASP A 74 4.20 -3.44 23.06
C ASP A 74 4.39 -4.41 24.23
N GLY A 75 3.58 -4.25 25.28
CA GLY A 75 3.71 -4.98 26.54
C GLY A 75 2.37 -5.25 27.21
N GLY A 76 1.59 -6.17 26.64
CA GLY A 76 0.42 -6.75 27.30
C GLY A 76 0.26 -8.21 26.87
N PRO A 77 -0.10 -9.13 27.79
CA PRO A 77 -0.14 -10.56 27.51
C PRO A 77 -1.22 -10.88 26.49
N PHE A 78 -0.76 -11.57 25.45
CA PHE A 78 -1.36 -11.79 24.17
C PHE A 78 -2.59 -12.70 24.28
N GLY A 79 -3.63 -12.40 23.49
CA GLY A 79 -4.68 -13.37 23.24
C GLY A 79 -4.07 -14.58 22.52
N THR A 80 -3.99 -15.69 23.24
CA THR A 80 -4.10 -17.08 22.76
C THR A 80 -4.68 -17.21 21.33
N ASP A 81 -4.17 -18.00 20.37
CA ASP A 81 -3.14 -19.04 20.34
C ASP A 81 -2.81 -19.41 18.86
N THR A 82 -2.35 -18.48 18.02
CA THR A 82 -1.77 -18.91 16.74
C THR A 82 -0.25 -18.91 16.86
N PRO A 83 0.41 -20.10 16.90
CA PRO A 83 1.86 -20.14 16.98
C PRO A 83 2.45 -19.41 15.76
N PRO A 84 3.57 -18.69 15.95
CA PRO A 84 4.24 -18.04 14.85
C PRO A 84 4.61 -19.08 13.80
N LEU A 85 4.33 -18.79 12.54
CA LEU A 85 4.77 -19.60 11.43
C LEU A 85 6.19 -19.19 11.06
N GLN A 86 7.11 -20.13 11.22
CA GLN A 86 8.50 -19.96 10.79
C GLN A 86 8.65 -20.54 9.38
N LEU A 87 8.96 -19.67 8.43
CA LEU A 87 9.32 -20.01 7.06
C LEU A 87 10.82 -19.81 6.85
N ARG A 88 11.36 -20.25 5.72
CA ARG A 88 12.80 -20.18 5.43
C ARG A 88 13.35 -18.75 5.46
N GLN A 89 12.61 -17.78 4.94
CA GLN A 89 13.04 -16.38 4.85
C GLN A 89 12.31 -15.44 5.79
N MET A 90 11.20 -15.87 6.39
CA MET A 90 10.36 -14.97 7.15
C MET A 90 9.68 -15.65 8.34
N ARG A 91 9.40 -14.84 9.35
CA ARG A 91 8.56 -15.22 10.47
C ARG A 91 7.23 -14.51 10.38
N ILE A 92 6.13 -15.26 10.39
CA ILE A 92 4.78 -14.73 10.32
C ILE A 92 4.08 -14.94 11.67
N TYR A 93 3.42 -13.92 12.19
CA TYR A 93 2.62 -14.02 13.40
C TYR A 93 1.44 -13.07 13.37
N ALA A 94 0.35 -13.45 14.03
CA ALA A 94 -0.85 -12.62 14.16
C ALA A 94 -0.92 -12.00 15.55
N LYS A 95 -1.40 -10.76 15.64
CA LYS A 95 -1.65 -10.09 16.92
C LYS A 95 -2.95 -9.32 16.87
N LYS A 96 -3.76 -9.49 17.92
CA LYS A 96 -4.99 -8.72 18.13
C LYS A 96 -4.66 -7.38 18.79
N PHE A 97 -5.23 -6.30 18.27
CA PHE A 97 -5.13 -4.96 18.84
C PHE A 97 -6.50 -4.41 19.17
N PRO A 98 -6.72 -3.90 20.39
CA PRO A 98 -7.94 -3.18 20.69
C PRO A 98 -7.93 -1.85 19.93
N ARG A 99 -8.93 -1.65 19.07
CA ARG A 99 -9.22 -0.37 18.41
C ARG A 99 -10.49 0.22 18.99
N THR A 100 -10.38 1.46 19.44
CA THR A 100 -11.53 2.23 19.93
C THR A 100 -11.95 3.22 18.85
N ARG A 101 -13.17 3.07 18.35
CA ARG A 101 -13.79 4.02 17.41
C ARG A 101 -14.68 4.97 18.18
N TYR A 102 -14.29 6.24 18.19
CA TYR A 102 -15.12 7.32 18.70
C TYR A 102 -16.29 7.58 17.76
N ARG A 103 -17.45 7.86 18.34
CA ARG A 103 -18.69 8.10 17.61
C ARG A 103 -19.27 9.41 18.10
N PHE A 104 -19.69 10.28 17.18
CA PHE A 104 -20.38 11.51 17.56
C PHE A 104 -21.67 11.16 18.32
N PHE A 105 -21.83 11.75 19.51
CA PHE A 105 -23.01 11.61 20.39
C PHE A 105 -23.32 10.17 20.88
N ARG A 106 -22.35 9.25 20.83
CA ARG A 106 -22.51 7.89 21.36
C ARG A 106 -21.27 7.47 22.13
N SER A 107 -21.42 6.50 23.03
CA SER A 107 -20.28 5.88 23.69
C SER A 107 -19.30 5.29 22.66
N PRO A 108 -17.98 5.36 22.91
CA PRO A 108 -17.00 4.68 22.07
C PRO A 108 -17.28 3.17 21.98
N ILE A 109 -16.96 2.56 20.84
CA ILE A 109 -16.91 1.09 20.73
C ILE A 109 -15.45 0.69 20.66
N THR A 110 -15.07 -0.26 21.51
CA THR A 110 -13.79 -0.95 21.42
C THR A 110 -14.02 -2.32 20.80
N TYR A 111 -13.30 -2.62 19.73
CA TYR A 111 -13.28 -3.93 19.08
C TYR A 111 -11.84 -4.39 18.91
N ASN A 112 -11.63 -5.69 18.79
CA ASN A 112 -10.32 -6.26 18.56
C ASN A 112 -10.11 -6.42 17.05
N ASP A 113 -9.11 -5.74 16.53
CA ASP A 113 -8.65 -5.84 15.15
C ASP A 113 -7.50 -6.85 15.08
N MET A 114 -7.44 -7.68 14.03
CA MET A 114 -6.36 -8.65 13.83
C MET A 114 -5.34 -8.07 12.86
N CYS A 115 -4.07 -8.11 13.22
CA CYS A 115 -2.98 -7.73 12.31
C CYS A 115 -2.02 -8.90 12.15
N ILE A 116 -1.62 -9.17 10.91
CA ILE A 116 -0.60 -10.15 10.57
C ILE A 116 0.72 -9.39 10.36
N TYR A 117 1.78 -9.86 11.00
CA TYR A 117 3.12 -9.34 10.84
C TYR A 117 3.98 -10.35 10.11
N CYS A 118 4.65 -9.89 9.07
CA CYS A 118 5.71 -10.62 8.39
C CYS A 118 7.04 -9.97 8.75
N GLU A 119 7.89 -10.69 9.45
CA GLU A 119 9.24 -10.28 9.78
C GLU A 119 10.21 -10.91 8.76
N VAL A 120 10.76 -10.08 7.88
CA VAL A 120 11.70 -10.48 6.83
C VAL A 120 12.99 -9.70 7.01
N ASN A 121 14.12 -10.38 7.22
CA ASN A 121 15.42 -9.74 7.43
C ASN A 121 15.41 -8.63 8.51
N GLY A 122 14.64 -8.83 9.60
CA GLY A 122 14.48 -7.85 10.69
C GLY A 122 13.55 -6.67 10.38
N ARG A 123 13.02 -6.57 9.15
CA ARG A 123 11.97 -5.61 8.79
C ARG A 123 10.61 -6.21 9.12
N LYS A 124 9.79 -5.47 9.87
CA LYS A 124 8.40 -5.85 10.17
C LYS A 124 7.46 -5.19 9.18
N ILE A 125 6.73 -6.02 8.43
CA ILE A 125 5.68 -5.61 7.50
C ILE A 125 4.35 -5.97 8.15
N ARG A 126 3.40 -5.03 8.14
CA ARG A 126 2.11 -5.17 8.80
C ARG A 126 1.01 -5.26 7.75
N PHE A 127 0.19 -6.29 7.89
CA PHE A 127 -1.08 -6.44 7.19
C PHE A 127 -2.21 -6.38 8.21
N THR A 128 -3.33 -5.80 7.81
CA THR A 128 -4.55 -5.66 8.60
C THR A 128 -5.56 -6.75 8.24
N SER A 129 -6.66 -6.86 8.99
CA SER A 129 -7.74 -7.78 8.64
C SER A 129 -8.36 -7.45 7.28
N ASP A 130 -8.33 -6.19 6.87
CA ASP A 130 -8.92 -5.73 5.62
C ASP A 130 -8.14 -6.25 4.41
N ASP A 131 -6.84 -6.54 4.57
CA ASP A 131 -6.00 -7.16 3.54
C ASP A 131 -6.36 -8.65 3.30
N PHE A 132 -7.03 -9.27 4.26
CA PHE A 132 -7.42 -10.68 4.25
C PHE A 132 -8.95 -10.82 4.28
N THR A 133 -9.61 -10.21 3.29
CA THR A 133 -11.05 -10.41 3.07
C THR A 133 -11.39 -11.87 2.82
N TYR A 134 -12.66 -12.24 2.96
CA TYR A 134 -13.12 -13.59 2.63
C TYR A 134 -12.77 -13.98 1.18
N GLU A 135 -12.91 -13.06 0.24
CA GLU A 135 -12.56 -13.27 -1.16
C GLU A 135 -11.06 -13.46 -1.36
N ALA A 136 -10.23 -12.67 -0.66
CA ALA A 136 -8.78 -12.79 -0.72
C ALA A 136 -8.32 -14.14 -0.14
N ILE A 137 -8.83 -14.53 1.03
CA ILE A 137 -8.53 -15.84 1.64
C ILE A 137 -9.01 -16.96 0.73
N LYS A 138 -10.20 -16.86 0.13
CA LYS A 138 -10.69 -17.86 -0.81
C LYS A 138 -9.77 -17.98 -2.04
N SER A 139 -9.34 -16.86 -2.62
CA SER A 139 -8.36 -16.86 -3.72
C SER A 139 -7.06 -17.55 -3.32
N LEU A 140 -6.55 -17.25 -2.11
CA LEU A 140 -5.36 -17.90 -1.56
C LEU A 140 -5.51 -19.42 -1.48
N LEU A 141 -6.70 -19.93 -1.14
CA LEU A 141 -6.96 -21.37 -0.97
C LEU A 141 -7.20 -22.08 -2.30
N ASP A 142 -7.95 -21.45 -3.21
CA ASP A 142 -8.35 -22.06 -4.50
C ASP A 142 -7.21 -22.00 -5.53
N ASP A 143 -6.55 -20.85 -5.67
CA ASP A 143 -5.41 -20.65 -6.57
C ASP A 143 -4.47 -19.55 -6.05
N PRO A 144 -3.44 -19.93 -5.26
CA PRO A 144 -2.48 -18.99 -4.68
C PRO A 144 -1.82 -18.07 -5.70
N SER A 145 -1.74 -18.48 -6.97
CA SER A 145 -1.10 -17.69 -8.03
C SER A 145 -1.82 -16.36 -8.24
N PHE A 146 -3.13 -16.30 -8.03
CA PHE A 146 -3.95 -15.09 -8.19
C PHE A 146 -4.36 -14.45 -6.85
N PHE A 147 -3.72 -14.86 -5.76
CA PHE A 147 -3.87 -14.18 -4.48
C PHE A 147 -3.24 -12.78 -4.52
N LEU A 148 -3.91 -11.79 -3.92
CA LEU A 148 -3.43 -10.42 -3.82
C LEU A 148 -4.10 -9.72 -2.63
N THR A 149 -3.31 -9.05 -1.80
CA THR A 149 -3.80 -8.12 -0.77
C THR A 149 -4.03 -6.73 -1.34
N ASP A 150 -4.90 -5.95 -0.70
CA ASP A 150 -5.39 -4.67 -1.25
C ASP A 150 -4.39 -3.50 -1.11
N ASP A 151 -3.58 -3.44 -0.04
CA ASP A 151 -2.69 -2.31 0.26
C ASP A 151 -1.19 -2.64 0.15
N GLU A 152 -0.38 -1.60 -0.12
CA GLU A 152 1.09 -1.67 -0.15
C GLU A 152 1.70 -1.66 1.27
N PRO A 153 2.74 -2.48 1.55
CA PRO A 153 3.31 -3.52 0.69
C PRO A 153 2.34 -4.69 0.48
N VAL A 154 2.25 -5.19 -0.75
CA VAL A 154 1.30 -6.26 -1.10
C VAL A 154 1.90 -7.64 -0.89
N LEU A 155 1.09 -8.59 -0.41
CA LEU A 155 1.37 -10.02 -0.46
C LEU A 155 0.56 -10.64 -1.60
N CYS A 156 1.23 -11.31 -2.53
CA CYS A 156 0.58 -11.78 -3.76
C CYS A 156 1.25 -13.01 -4.37
N GLY A 157 0.50 -13.71 -5.23
CA GLY A 157 1.04 -14.74 -6.12
C GLY A 157 1.59 -14.16 -7.42
N LEU A 158 2.07 -15.04 -8.30
CA LEU A 158 2.79 -14.69 -9.54
C LEU A 158 1.94 -14.83 -10.81
N GLY A 159 0.62 -15.06 -10.70
CA GLY A 159 -0.29 -15.30 -11.83
C GLY A 159 -0.67 -14.04 -12.62
N PHE A 160 -0.08 -12.89 -12.33
CA PHE A 160 -0.44 -11.60 -12.92
C PHE A 160 0.47 -11.25 -14.10
N GLU A 161 0.31 -11.93 -15.24
CA GLU A 161 1.11 -11.69 -16.45
C GLU A 161 1.13 -10.21 -16.87
N GLY A 162 2.31 -9.73 -17.27
CA GLY A 162 2.51 -8.34 -17.71
C GLY A 162 2.33 -7.28 -16.61
N SER A 163 2.28 -7.70 -15.34
CA SER A 163 2.25 -6.78 -14.20
C SER A 163 3.64 -6.51 -13.61
N GLN A 164 3.76 -5.42 -12.85
CA GLN A 164 4.98 -5.09 -12.10
C GLN A 164 5.35 -6.17 -11.07
N ILE A 165 4.38 -6.94 -10.59
CA ILE A 165 4.63 -8.07 -9.67
C ILE A 165 5.50 -9.12 -10.37
N THR A 166 5.15 -9.47 -11.61
CA THR A 166 5.89 -10.45 -12.41
C THR A 166 7.27 -9.93 -12.79
N GLU A 167 7.40 -8.65 -13.16
CA GLU A 167 8.71 -8.03 -13.43
C GLU A 167 9.64 -8.11 -12.21
N VAL A 168 9.12 -7.82 -11.01
CA VAL A 168 9.88 -7.93 -9.75
C VAL A 168 10.25 -9.39 -9.48
N ALA A 169 9.34 -10.33 -9.69
CA ALA A 169 9.58 -11.75 -9.47
C ALA A 169 10.68 -12.30 -10.41
N GLU A 170 10.60 -11.98 -11.70
CA GLU A 170 11.58 -12.39 -12.71
C GLU A 170 12.97 -11.81 -12.43
N LYS A 171 13.05 -10.51 -12.12
CA LYS A 171 14.30 -9.83 -11.76
C LYS A 171 15.02 -10.48 -10.58
N ASN A 172 14.25 -11.03 -9.63
CA ASN A 172 14.77 -11.67 -8.44
C ASN A 172 14.82 -13.21 -8.53
N LEU A 173 14.58 -13.78 -9.72
CA LEU A 173 14.61 -15.23 -9.96
C LEU A 173 13.68 -16.02 -9.01
N VAL A 174 12.50 -15.47 -8.70
CA VAL A 174 11.54 -16.10 -7.80
C VAL A 174 10.94 -17.35 -8.47
N PRO A 175 10.93 -18.52 -7.81
CA PRO A 175 10.34 -19.73 -8.37
C PRO A 175 8.85 -19.60 -8.63
N ALA A 176 8.36 -20.23 -9.71
CA ALA A 176 6.93 -20.34 -9.99
C ALA A 176 6.18 -21.03 -8.83
N GLY A 177 4.95 -20.60 -8.56
CA GLY A 177 4.13 -21.09 -7.45
C GLY A 177 4.48 -20.50 -6.08
N SER A 178 5.43 -19.55 -6.01
CA SER A 178 5.73 -18.81 -4.79
C SER A 178 4.70 -17.70 -4.53
N LEU A 179 4.60 -17.25 -3.29
CA LEU A 179 4.01 -15.95 -2.96
C LEU A 179 5.13 -14.97 -2.62
N ILE A 180 4.92 -13.69 -2.91
CA ILE A 180 5.90 -12.63 -2.64
C ILE A 180 5.26 -11.47 -1.87
N ILE A 181 6.07 -10.81 -1.06
CA ILE A 181 5.77 -9.50 -0.51
C ILE A 181 6.55 -8.46 -1.30
N THR A 182 5.88 -7.45 -1.86
CA THR A 182 6.51 -6.43 -2.71
C THR A 182 5.91 -5.04 -2.50
N ASP A 183 6.72 -4.00 -2.70
CA ASP A 183 6.25 -2.61 -2.81
C ASP A 183 6.15 -2.16 -4.28
N TYR A 184 5.98 -3.13 -5.20
CA TYR A 184 6.03 -3.00 -6.66
C TYR A 184 7.38 -2.61 -7.26
N VAL A 185 8.37 -2.22 -6.44
CA VAL A 185 9.71 -1.87 -6.90
C VAL A 185 10.74 -2.91 -6.44
N ASN A 186 10.57 -3.39 -5.20
CA ASN A 186 11.50 -4.25 -4.50
C ASN A 186 10.78 -5.49 -3.98
N LEU A 187 11.45 -6.64 -4.14
CA LEU A 187 11.06 -7.86 -3.45
C LEU A 187 11.43 -7.72 -1.96
N LEU A 188 10.42 -7.80 -1.10
CA LEU A 188 10.59 -7.69 0.36
C LEU A 188 10.69 -9.05 1.05
N GLY A 189 10.06 -10.08 0.51
CA GLY A 189 10.12 -11.45 1.02
C GLY A 189 9.44 -12.46 0.11
N THR A 190 9.80 -13.73 0.25
CA THR A 190 9.26 -14.85 -0.56
C THR A 190 8.78 -15.98 0.34
N ILE A 191 7.60 -16.51 0.05
CA ILE A 191 7.09 -17.79 0.56
C ILE A 191 7.27 -18.81 -0.56
N TYR A 192 8.11 -19.81 -0.34
CA TYR A 192 8.45 -20.77 -1.39
C TYR A 192 7.28 -21.72 -1.70
N PRO A 193 7.23 -22.35 -2.89
CA PRO A 193 6.09 -23.16 -3.30
C PRO A 193 5.79 -24.33 -2.35
N ASP A 194 6.82 -24.92 -1.73
CA ASP A 194 6.69 -25.97 -0.71
C ASP A 194 6.12 -25.47 0.62
N GLU A 195 6.21 -24.16 0.88
CA GLU A 195 5.73 -23.50 2.11
C GLU A 195 4.32 -22.94 1.97
N VAL A 196 3.83 -22.69 0.75
CA VAL A 196 2.49 -22.14 0.48
C VAL A 196 1.37 -22.95 1.16
N PRO A 197 1.36 -24.31 1.11
CA PRO A 197 0.31 -25.08 1.80
C PRO A 197 0.31 -24.89 3.32
N VAL A 198 1.50 -24.76 3.92
CA VAL A 198 1.63 -24.51 5.36
C VAL A 198 1.11 -23.12 5.71
N PHE A 199 1.41 -22.13 4.88
CA PHE A 199 0.88 -20.77 5.01
C PHE A 199 -0.65 -20.73 4.89
N GLN A 200 -1.23 -21.43 3.91
CA GLN A 200 -2.70 -21.56 3.75
C GLN A 200 -3.36 -22.12 5.01
N GLN A 201 -2.83 -23.22 5.55
CA GLN A 201 -3.35 -23.81 6.79
C GLN A 201 -3.22 -22.87 7.98
N TRP A 202 -2.13 -22.10 8.04
CA TRP A 202 -1.93 -21.12 9.09
C TRP A 202 -2.93 -19.98 9.01
N ILE A 203 -3.17 -19.41 7.82
CA ILE A 203 -4.18 -18.37 7.59
C ILE A 203 -5.58 -18.84 7.99
N LEU A 204 -5.95 -20.09 7.65
CA LEU A 204 -7.20 -20.67 8.10
C LEU A 204 -7.31 -20.68 9.63
N ARG A 205 -6.26 -21.06 10.36
CA ARG A 205 -6.29 -21.04 11.83
C ARG A 205 -6.36 -19.63 12.44
N VAL A 206 -5.93 -18.61 11.70
CA VAL A 206 -5.97 -17.21 12.18
C VAL A 206 -7.38 -16.61 12.01
N PHE A 207 -8.07 -16.93 10.93
CA PHE A 207 -9.34 -16.30 10.55
C PHE A 207 -10.59 -17.18 10.73
N HIS A 208 -10.43 -18.45 11.13
CA HIS A 208 -11.51 -19.42 11.31
C HIS A 208 -11.69 -19.83 12.78
#